data_AF-A0A7C1UZI2-F1
#
_entry.id   AF-A0A7C1UZI2-F1
#
_cell.length_a   1.000
_cell.length_b   1.000
_cell.length_c   1.000
_cell.angle_alpha   90.00
_cell.angle_beta   90.00
_cell.angle_gamma   90.00
#
_symmetry.space_group_name_H-M   'P 1'
#
loop_
_entity.id
_entity.type
_entity.pdbx_description
1 polymer ?
#
loop_
_entity_poly.entity_id
_entity_poly.type
_entity_poly.pdbx_seq_one_letter_code
_entity_poly.pdbx_strand_id
1 'polypeptide(L)' 'MATSPKTEQLKLPFLKDHDTWYFEGEARKQGFKYIAGVDEAGRGPLAGPVVAAAVILPYGVTIPGVDD' A
#
# COMPACT_ATOMS: atom_id res chain seq x y z
N MET A 1 36.46 -27.17 -17.01
CA MET A 1 35.36 -26.86 -16.08
C MET A 1 34.82 -25.47 -16.43
N ALA A 2 33.97 -25.38 -17.45
CA ALA A 2 33.23 -24.16 -17.73
C ALA A 2 31.93 -24.27 -16.92
N THR A 3 31.84 -23.51 -15.83
CA THR A 3 30.60 -23.40 -15.07
C THR A 3 29.61 -22.60 -15.89
N SER A 4 28.44 -23.19 -16.12
CA SER A 4 27.32 -22.63 -16.88
C SER A 4 26.95 -21.23 -16.39
N PRO A 5 26.53 -20.31 -17.27
CA PRO A 5 25.94 -19.05 -16.84
C PRO A 5 24.68 -19.40 -16.06
N LYS A 6 24.64 -19.04 -14.77
CA LYS A 6 23.44 -19.11 -13.95
C LYS A 6 22.34 -18.41 -14.73
N THR A 7 21.34 -19.18 -15.14
CA THR A 7 20.11 -18.69 -15.73
C THR A 7 19.60 -17.55 -14.86
N GLU A 8 19.73 -16.34 -15.38
CA GLU A 8 19.24 -15.13 -14.77
C GLU A 8 17.71 -15.29 -14.76
N GLN A 9 17.20 -15.79 -13.63
CA GLN A 9 15.78 -15.82 -13.36
C GLN A 9 15.31 -14.38 -13.53
N LEU A 10 14.55 -14.12 -14.59
CA LEU A 10 13.84 -12.87 -14.81
C LEU A 10 13.00 -12.61 -13.56
N LYS A 11 13.55 -11.83 -12.63
CA LYS A 11 12.81 -11.25 -11.52
C LYS A 11 11.79 -10.33 -12.15
N LEU A 12 10.57 -10.82 -12.28
CA LEU A 12 9.42 -10.00 -12.64
C LEU A 12 9.44 -8.76 -11.72
N PRO A 13 9.64 -7.55 -12.25
CA PRO A 13 9.89 -6.34 -11.45
C PRO A 13 8.68 -5.88 -10.61
N PHE A 14 7.61 -6.68 -10.59
CA PHE A 14 6.31 -6.36 -10.02
C PHE A 14 5.98 -7.07 -8.69
N LEU A 15 6.89 -7.90 -8.18
CA LEU A 15 6.76 -8.57 -6.88
C LEU A 15 7.89 -8.13 -5.95
N LYS A 16 8.02 -6.82 -5.75
CA LYS A 16 8.71 -6.26 -4.58
C LYS A 16 7.64 -6.02 -3.52
N ASP A 17 7.99 -6.31 -2.27
CA ASP A 17 7.20 -5.99 -1.09
C ASP A 17 6.51 -4.63 -1.28
N HIS A 18 5.18 -4.59 -1.28
CA HIS A 18 4.46 -3.33 -1.45
C HIS A 18 4.84 -2.45 -0.25
N ASP A 19 5.60 -1.39 -0.52
CA ASP A 19 5.81 -0.34 0.47
C ASP A 19 4.47 0.36 0.68
N THR A 20 3.75 -0.06 1.73
CA THR A 20 2.44 0.48 2.13
C THR A 20 2.48 1.99 2.38
N TRP A 21 3.66 2.58 2.54
CA TRP A 21 3.84 4.02 2.73
C TRP A 21 4.14 4.78 1.44
N TYR A 22 4.16 4.16 0.26
CA TYR A 22 4.59 4.82 -0.98
C TYR A 22 3.86 6.15 -1.23
N PHE A 23 2.54 6.14 -1.32
CA PHE A 23 1.74 7.33 -1.61
C PHE A 23 1.84 8.39 -0.50
N GLU A 24 1.84 7.93 0.74
CA GLU A 24 2.03 8.75 1.93
C GLU A 24 3.41 9.43 1.97
N GLY A 25 4.45 8.75 1.49
CA GLY A 25 5.80 9.27 1.35
C GLY A 25 5.88 10.35 0.28
N GLU A 26 5.23 10.13 -0.87
CA GLU A 26 5.16 11.13 -1.94
C GLU A 26 4.44 12.41 -1.49
N ALA A 27 3.32 12.28 -0.76
CA ALA A 27 2.62 13.43 -0.21
C ALA A 27 3.47 14.20 0.82
N ARG A 28 4.21 13.50 1.69
CA ARG A 28 5.12 14.14 2.65
C ARG A 28 6.25 14.90 1.95
N LYS A 29 6.82 14.36 0.86
CA LYS A 29 7.84 15.05 0.05
C LYS A 29 7.31 16.35 -0.55
N GLN A 30 6.01 16.42 -0.85
CA GLN A 30 5.34 17.65 -1.30
C GLN A 30 5.04 18.65 -0.17
N GLY A 31 5.35 18.30 1.09
CA GLY A 31 5.20 19.18 2.25
C GLY A 31 3.87 19.02 3.01
N PHE A 32 3.04 18.04 2.66
CA PHE A 32 1.82 17.75 3.40
C PHE A 32 2.14 17.12 4.77
N LYS A 33 1.58 17.71 5.84
CA LYS A 33 1.82 17.27 7.23
C LYS A 33 0.79 16.28 7.76
N TYR A 34 -0.46 16.45 7.37
CA TYR A 34 -1.58 15.60 7.78
C TYR A 34 -2.13 14.91 6.54
N ILE A 35 -1.99 13.59 6.50
CA ILE A 35 -2.37 12.76 5.35
C ILE A 35 -3.35 11.73 5.89
N ALA A 36 -4.53 11.67 5.29
CA ALA A 36 -5.57 10.74 5.65
C ALA A 36 -5.78 9.72 4.54
N GLY A 37 -5.78 8.44 4.88
CA GLY A 37 -6.35 7.39 4.03
C GLY A 37 -7.87 7.44 4.11
N VAL A 38 -8.55 7.21 2.99
CA VAL A 38 -10.02 7.21 2.90
C VAL A 38 -10.45 5.94 2.19
N ASP A 39 -11.47 5.28 2.74
CA ASP A 39 -12.09 4.10 2.13
C ASP A 39 -13.58 4.03 2.47
N GLU A 40 -14.34 3.29 1.66
CA GLU A 40 -15.75 3.07 1.83
C GLU A 40 -16.15 1.59 1.86
N ALA A 41 -17.17 1.30 2.66
CA ALA A 41 -17.82 0.00 2.70
C ALA A 41 -19.32 0.14 2.42
N GLY A 42 -19.92 -0.92 1.89
CA GLY A 42 -21.36 -0.98 1.65
C GLY A 42 -21.80 -0.60 0.23
N ARG A 43 -20.90 -0.51 -0.76
CA ARG A 43 -21.28 -0.30 -2.18
C ARG A 43 -21.90 -1.52 -2.87
N GLY A 44 -21.72 -2.72 -2.29
CA GLY A 44 -22.12 -4.01 -2.87
C GLY A 44 -23.47 -4.60 -2.40
N PRO A 45 -23.90 -4.42 -1.14
CA PRO A 45 -25.21 -4.90 -0.68
C PRO A 45 -26.40 -4.31 -1.45
N LEU A 46 -27.53 -5.05 -1.49
CA LEU A 46 -28.77 -4.64 -2.17
C LEU A 46 -29.45 -3.42 -1.50
N ALA A 47 -29.26 -3.27 -0.19
CA ALA A 47 -29.80 -2.18 0.61
C ALA A 47 -28.89 -1.92 1.81
N GLY A 48 -29.03 -0.73 2.40
CA GLY A 48 -28.16 -0.22 3.46
C GLY A 48 -27.31 0.96 2.97
N PRO A 49 -26.77 1.77 3.88
CA PRO A 49 -25.94 2.91 3.49
C PRO A 49 -24.56 2.46 3.01
N VAL A 50 -23.97 3.27 2.13
CA VAL A 50 -22.51 3.30 1.96
C VAL A 50 -21.95 4.15 3.10
N VAL A 51 -20.92 3.66 3.77
CA VAL A 51 -20.24 4.36 4.85
C VAL A 51 -18.77 4.52 4.48
N ALA A 52 -18.24 5.72 4.65
CA ALA A 52 -16.83 6.03 4.42
C ALA A 52 -16.14 6.45 5.73
N ALA A 53 -14.84 6.19 5.82
CA ALA A 53 -14.00 6.62 6.92
C ALA A 53 -12.76 7.35 6.40
N ALA A 54 -12.23 8.27 7.20
CA ALA A 54 -10.96 8.94 6.95
C ALA A 54 -10.07 8.82 8.19
N VAL A 55 -8.84 8.32 8.01
CA VAL A 55 -7.92 8.04 9.12
C VAL A 55 -6.58 8.67 8.85
N ILE A 56 -6.10 9.50 9.78
CA ILE A 56 -4.72 10.00 9.80
C ILE A 56 -3.91 9.06 10.71
N LEU A 57 -3.01 8.28 10.12
CA LEU A 57 -2.13 7.39 10.87
C LEU A 57 -0.84 8.10 11.31
N PRO A 58 -0.31 7.79 12.51
CA PRO A 58 1.04 8.20 12.87
C PRO A 58 2.06 7.57 11.91
N TYR A 59 2.97 8.40 11.39
CA TYR A 59 3.92 7.95 10.37
C TYR A 59 4.85 6.84 10.88
N GLY A 60 5.01 5.79 10.06
CA GLY A 60 5.89 4.66 10.36
C GLY A 60 5.32 3.64 11.34
N VAL A 61 4.04 3.75 11.71
CA VAL A 61 3.38 2.76 12.57
C VAL A 61 2.80 1.63 11.74
N THR A 62 3.30 0.42 11.95
CA THR A 62 2.66 -0.79 11.42
C THR A 62 1.59 -1.27 12.40
N ILE A 63 0.36 -1.45 11.91
CA ILE A 63 -0.75 -2.01 12.67
C ILE A 63 -0.95 -3.47 12.22
N PRO A 64 -0.87 -4.47 13.13
CA PRO A 64 -1.11 -5.86 12.76
C PRO A 64 -2.51 -6.05 12.14
N GLY A 65 -2.57 -6.70 10.98
CA GLY A 65 -3.82 -6.96 10.26
C GLY A 65 -4.28 -5.83 9.34
N VAL A 66 -3.47 -4.79 9.15
CA VAL A 66 -3.64 -3.79 8.09
C VAL A 66 -2.56 -4.06 7.04
N ASP A 67 -2.93 -4.69 5.93
CA ASP A 67 -2.00 -5.37 5.02
C ASP A 67 -2.31 -5.23 3.51
N ASP A 68 -3.25 -4.38 3.14
CA ASP A 68 -3.64 -4.13 1.74
C ASP A 68 -2.80 -3.05 1.03
#